data_AF-A0A519UEW4-F1
#
_entry.id   AF-A0A519UEW4-F1
#
_cell.length_a   1.000
_cell.length_b   1.000
_cell.length_c   1.000
_cell.angle_alpha   90.00
_cell.angle_beta   90.00
_cell.angle_gamma   90.00
#
_symmetry.space_group_name_H-M   'P 1'
#
loop_
_entity.id
_entity.type
_entity.pdbx_description
1 polymer ?
#
loop_
_entity_poly.entity_id
_entity_poly.type
_entity_poly.pdbx_seq_one_letter_code
_entity_poly.pdbx_strand_id
1 'polypeptide(L)' 'MPSDSNAAFHATYHLGQYQEAIDAKIADLDQHDFTARFWQKDATLWTQDAEAQQSVRSFMGWLDTPRVMLKA' A
#
# COMPACT_ATOMS: atom_id res chain seq x y z
N MET A 1 28.72 34.11 -15.39
CA MET A 1 27.49 33.30 -15.37
C MET A 1 27.75 32.09 -14.49
N PRO A 2 27.32 32.05 -13.22
CA PRO A 2 27.28 30.80 -12.48
C PRO A 2 25.94 30.10 -12.79
N SER A 3 26.03 28.88 -13.31
CA SER A 3 24.90 27.99 -13.56
C SER A 3 24.70 27.09 -12.34
N ASP A 4 24.16 27.63 -11.25
CA ASP A 4 23.76 26.80 -10.12
C ASP A 4 22.41 27.29 -9.63
N SER A 5 21.42 26.41 -9.71
CA SER A 5 20.37 26.19 -8.70
C SER A 5 19.20 25.45 -9.37
N ASN A 6 19.31 24.13 -9.53
CA ASN A 6 18.11 23.31 -9.64
C ASN A 6 17.48 23.26 -8.24
N ALA A 7 16.83 24.35 -7.84
CA ALA A 7 16.10 24.43 -6.58
C ALA A 7 14.86 23.55 -6.72
N ALA A 8 14.93 22.33 -6.17
CA ALA A 8 13.76 21.46 -6.07
C ALA A 8 12.72 22.20 -5.22
N PHE A 9 11.59 22.56 -5.82
CA PHE A 9 10.46 23.13 -5.11
C PHE A 9 9.86 22.04 -4.22
N HIS A 10 10.09 22.14 -2.91
CA HIS A 10 9.43 21.30 -1.93
C HIS A 10 8.08 21.91 -1.57
N ALA A 11 7.00 21.37 -2.14
CA ALA A 11 5.65 21.67 -1.71
C ALA A 11 5.24 20.66 -0.62
N THR A 12 4.86 21.15 0.56
CA THR A 12 4.27 20.33 1.61
C THR A 12 2.75 20.38 1.46
N TYR A 13 2.14 19.23 1.22
CA TYR A 13 0.68 19.10 1.09
C TYR A 13 0.10 18.64 2.43
N HIS A 14 -0.97 19.30 2.87
CA HIS A 14 -1.69 18.96 4.09
C HIS A 14 -3.07 18.45 3.75
N LEU A 15 -3.53 17.42 4.44
CA LEU A 15 -4.86 16.84 4.25
C LEU A 15 -5.96 17.62 5.01
N GLY A 16 -5.59 18.76 5.62
CA GLY A 16 -6.49 19.60 6.41
C GLY A 16 -7.11 18.82 7.56
N GLN A 17 -8.42 18.93 7.71
CA GLN A 17 -9.19 18.25 8.75
C GLN A 17 -9.10 16.71 8.71
N TYR A 18 -8.68 16.12 7.58
CA TYR A 18 -8.56 14.67 7.44
C TYR A 18 -7.21 14.12 7.91
N GLN A 19 -6.25 14.98 8.22
CA GLN A 19 -4.89 14.57 8.61
C GLN A 19 -4.94 13.58 9.78
N GLU A 20 -5.62 13.94 10.86
CA GLU A 20 -5.70 13.12 12.07
C GLU A 20 -6.38 11.77 11.81
N ALA A 21 -7.48 11.76 11.05
CA ALA A 21 -8.20 10.54 10.72
C ALA A 21 -7.35 9.59 9.84
N ILE A 22 -6.55 10.15 8.93
CA ILE A 22 -5.67 9.38 8.05
C ILE A 22 -4.46 8.85 8.83
N ASP A 23 -3.84 9.67 9.68
CA ASP A 23 -2.73 9.24 10.54
C ASP A 23 -3.16 8.13 11.50
N ALA A 24 -4.35 8.26 12.10
CA ALA A 24 -4.94 7.20 12.92
C ALA A 24 -5.18 5.92 12.12
N LYS A 25 -5.64 6.02 10.87
CA LYS A 25 -5.87 4.85 10.03
C LYS A 25 -4.56 4.19 9.61
N ILE A 26 -3.52 4.96 9.32
CA ILE A 26 -2.18 4.43 9.02
C ILE A 26 -1.65 3.66 10.23
N ALA A 27 -1.75 4.24 11.44
CA ALA A 27 -1.32 3.57 12.66
C ALA A 27 -2.09 2.26 12.92
N ASP A 28 -3.40 2.24 12.66
CA ASP A 28 -4.22 1.03 12.75
C ASP A 28 -3.79 -0.05 11.74
N LEU A 29 -3.50 0.33 10.50
CA LEU A 29 -3.02 -0.61 9.48
C LEU A 29 -1.64 -1.19 9.84
N ASP A 30 -0.75 -0.37 10.39
CA ASP A 30 0.56 -0.81 10.85
C ASP A 30 0.45 -1.77 12.04
N GLN A 31 -0.43 -1.51 13.00
CA GLN A 31 -0.70 -2.41 14.13
C GLN A 31 -1.23 -3.79 13.71
N HIS A 32 -1.93 -3.85 12.57
CA HIS A 32 -2.49 -5.09 12.04
C HIS A 32 -1.59 -5.80 11.02
N ASP A 33 -0.33 -5.37 10.89
CA ASP A 33 0.64 -5.88 9.91
C ASP A 33 0.06 -5.91 8.47
N PHE A 34 -0.79 -4.92 8.14
CA PHE A 34 -1.60 -4.95 6.92
C PHE A 34 -0.73 -5.14 5.68
N THR A 35 0.37 -4.38 5.57
CA THR A 35 1.28 -4.45 4.42
C THR A 35 1.89 -5.83 4.25
N ALA A 36 2.34 -6.47 5.35
CA ALA A 36 2.93 -7.81 5.29
C ALA A 36 1.88 -8.85 4.88
N ARG A 37 0.69 -8.81 5.48
CA ARG A 37 -0.43 -9.71 5.19
C ARG A 37 -0.95 -9.53 3.76
N PHE A 38 -0.95 -8.29 3.26
CA PHE A 38 -1.31 -7.97 1.89
C PHE A 38 -0.36 -8.65 0.89
N TRP A 39 0.96 -8.57 1.11
CA TRP A 39 1.93 -9.29 0.28
C TRP A 39 1.84 -10.81 0.40
N GLN A 40 1.35 -11.33 1.51
CA GLN A 40 1.09 -12.77 1.71
C GLN A 40 -0.23 -13.24 1.09
N LYS A 41 -0.96 -12.37 0.39
CA LYS A 41 -2.28 -12.68 -0.20
C LYS A 41 -3.30 -13.13 0.84
N ASP A 42 -3.25 -12.54 2.02
CA ASP A 42 -4.22 -12.80 3.08
C ASP A 42 -5.59 -12.21 2.72
N ALA A 43 -6.51 -13.06 2.29
CA ALA A 43 -7.85 -12.67 1.90
C ALA A 43 -8.74 -12.24 3.08
N THR A 44 -8.35 -12.56 4.32
CA THR A 44 -9.09 -12.16 5.53
C THR A 44 -9.04 -10.65 5.78
N LEU A 45 -8.11 -9.94 5.12
CA LEU A 45 -8.04 -8.47 5.11
C LEU A 45 -9.28 -7.82 4.46
N TRP A 46 -9.99 -8.56 3.62
CA TRP A 46 -11.11 -8.04 2.83
C TRP A 46 -12.45 -8.63 3.25
N THR A 47 -12.49 -9.91 3.60
CA THR A 47 -13.72 -10.61 3.97
C THR A 47 -13.44 -11.84 4.83
N GLN A 48 -14.37 -12.15 5.74
CA GLN A 48 -14.37 -13.38 6.53
C GLN A 48 -15.11 -14.53 5.85
N ASP A 49 -15.81 -14.26 4.74
CA ASP A 49 -16.48 -15.29 3.95
C ASP A 49 -15.48 -16.12 3.15
N ALA A 50 -15.45 -17.43 3.42
CA ALA A 50 -14.54 -18.37 2.78
C ALA A 50 -14.73 -18.47 1.25
N GLU A 51 -15.96 -18.34 0.75
CA GLU A 51 -16.21 -18.39 -0.70
C GLU A 51 -15.65 -17.14 -1.39
N ALA A 52 -15.96 -15.96 -0.85
CA ALA A 52 -15.42 -14.69 -1.34
C ALA A 52 -13.89 -14.60 -1.23
N GLN A 53 -13.27 -15.24 -0.23
CA GLN A 53 -11.81 -15.28 -0.08
C GLN A 53 -11.11 -15.92 -1.30
N GLN A 54 -11.71 -16.90 -1.96
CA GLN A 54 -11.10 -17.53 -3.14
C GLN A 54 -11.01 -16.56 -4.33
N SER A 55 -12.06 -15.75 -4.52
CA SER A 55 -12.08 -14.66 -5.51
C SER A 55 -11.03 -13.59 -5.19
N VAL A 56 -10.87 -13.23 -3.91
CA VAL A 56 -9.86 -12.27 -3.46
C VAL A 56 -8.44 -12.78 -3.72
N ARG A 57 -8.13 -14.06 -3.44
CA ARG A 57 -6.81 -14.64 -3.73
C ARG A 57 -6.48 -14.61 -5.22
N SER A 58 -7.48 -14.85 -6.06
CA SER A 58 -7.35 -14.80 -7.53
C SER A 58 -7.11 -13.37 -8.01
N PHE A 59 -7.85 -12.40 -7.46
CA PHE A 59 -7.64 -10.97 -7.71
C PHE A 59 -6.22 -10.53 -7.35
N MET A 60 -5.66 -11.03 -6.24
CA MET A 60 -4.29 -10.73 -5.80
C MET A 60 -3.21 -11.47 -6.59
N GLY A 61 -3.56 -12.21 -7.65
CA GLY A 61 -2.63 -12.95 -8.50
C GLY A 61 -1.44 -12.12 -8.99
N TRP A 62 -1.68 -10.86 -9.37
CA TRP A 62 -0.68 -9.94 -9.93
C TRP A 62 0.47 -9.59 -8.99
N LEU A 63 0.31 -9.77 -7.67
CA LEU A 63 1.38 -9.49 -6.70
C LEU A 63 2.59 -10.42 -6.86
N ASP A 64 2.42 -11.59 -7.49
CA ASP A 64 3.53 -12.50 -7.76
C ASP A 64 4.30 -12.13 -9.04
N THR A 65 3.71 -11.31 -9.92
CA THR A 65 4.31 -10.97 -11.23
C THR A 65 5.72 -10.40 -11.12
N PRO A 66 6.03 -9.44 -10.22
CA PRO A 66 7.39 -8.92 -10.07
C PRO A 66 8.41 -10.00 -9.69
N ARG A 67 7.99 -11.00 -8.91
CA ARG A 67 8.84 -12.12 -8.49
C ARG A 67 9.08 -13.12 -9.62
N VAL A 68 8.06 -13.34 -10.46
CA VAL A 68 8.15 -14.25 -11.63
C VAL A 68 9.08 -13.67 -12.69
N MET A 69 9.01 -12.35 -12.95
CA MET A 69 9.84 -11.69 -13.96
C MET A 69 11.34 -11.66 -13.62
N LEU A 70 11.71 -11.66 -12.33
CA LEU A 70 13.11 -11.72 -11.88
C LEU A 70 13.72 -13.13 -11.93
N LYS A 71 12.90 -14.17 -12.14
CA LYS A 71 13.32 -15.57 -12.17
C LYS A 71 13.48 -16.14 -13.59
N ALA A 72 13.02 -15.41 -14.61
CA ALA A 72 13.09 -15.76 -16.03
C ALA A 72 14.29 -15.10 -16.70
#